data_AF-N1PZR3-F1
#
_entry.id   AF-N1PZR3-F1
#
_cell.length_a   1.000
_cell.length_b   1.000
_cell.length_c   1.000
_cell.angle_alpha   90.00
_cell.angle_beta   90.00
_cell.angle_gamma   90.00
#
_symmetry.space_group_name_H-M   'P 1'
#
loop_
_entity.id
_entity.type
_entity.pdbx_description
1 polymer ?
#
loop_
_entity_poly.entity_id
_entity_poly.type
_entity_poly.pdbx_seq_one_letter_code
_entity_poly.pdbx_strand_id
1 'polypeptide(L)'
;MHVISQAIAGQRLLFAVALAVVASIYAAFLSPALAGKTTQLWTTFTALAFTSDVTVTESLSCCIFLFVKHPHDVRNRVNISEQELIVERMSSVYSVFRRVGTGSTLQPPHTIANSL
;
A
#
# COMPACT_ATOMS: atom_id res chain seq x y z
N MET A 1 20.68 19.21 -1.06
CA MET A 1 20.82 18.78 -2.47
C MET A 1 20.26 17.38 -2.75
N HIS A 2 20.36 16.40 -1.82
CA HIS A 2 19.87 15.02 -2.04
C HIS A 2 18.34 14.88 -2.17
N VAL A 3 17.56 15.54 -1.31
CA VAL A 3 16.08 15.49 -1.32
C VAL A 3 15.46 16.08 -2.59
N ILE A 4 16.05 17.14 -3.14
CA ILE A 4 15.61 17.77 -4.39
C ILE A 4 15.90 16.84 -5.58
N SER A 5 17.06 16.16 -5.57
CA SER A 5 17.39 15.16 -6.59
C SER A 5 16.45 13.96 -6.57
N GLN A 6 16.00 13.51 -5.39
CA GLN A 6 15.03 12.41 -5.28
C GLN A 6 13.63 12.81 -5.75
N ALA A 7 13.19 14.04 -5.42
CA ALA A 7 11.91 14.57 -5.91
C ALA A 7 11.88 14.66 -7.44
N ILE A 8 12.96 15.18 -8.04
CA ILE A 8 13.09 15.26 -9.51
C ILE A 8 13.15 13.87 -10.13
N ALA A 9 13.83 12.91 -9.51
CA ALA A 9 13.88 11.53 -10.00
C ALA A 9 12.49 10.87 -10.02
N GLY A 10 11.68 11.08 -8.97
CA GLY A 10 10.30 10.61 -8.90
C GLY A 10 9.42 11.22 -9.99
N GLN A 11 9.52 12.54 -10.20
CA GLN A 11 8.80 13.23 -11.27
C GLN A 11 9.18 12.72 -12.66
N ARG A 12 10.48 12.48 -12.91
CA ARG A 12 10.97 11.92 -14.18
C ARG A 12 10.41 10.53 -14.46
N LEU A 13 10.29 9.70 -13.43
CA LEU A 13 9.66 8.38 -13.56
C LEU A 13 8.18 8.51 -13.95
N LEU A 14 7.43 9.39 -13.28
CA LEU A 14 6.01 9.63 -13.60
C LEU A 14 5.83 10.14 -15.03
N PHE A 15 6.64 11.09 -15.48
CA PHE A 15 6.60 11.58 -16.87
C PHE A 15 6.99 10.50 -17.88
N ALA A 16 7.98 9.66 -17.57
CA ALA A 16 8.37 8.55 -18.45
C ALA A 16 7.24 7.52 -18.60
N VAL A 17 6.56 7.17 -17.50
CA VAL A 17 5.39 6.28 -17.53
C VAL A 17 4.26 6.91 -18.35
N ALA A 18 3.94 8.19 -18.12
CA ALA A 18 2.91 8.88 -18.89
C ALA A 18 3.21 8.90 -20.40
N LEU A 19 4.46 9.16 -20.78
CA LEU A 19 4.90 9.09 -22.18
C LEU A 19 4.78 7.68 -22.75
N ALA A 20 5.11 6.64 -21.98
CA ALA A 20 4.97 5.25 -22.41
C ALA A 20 3.49 4.86 -22.67
N VAL A 21 2.56 5.36 -21.85
CA VAL A 21 1.12 5.15 -22.06
C VAL A 21 0.63 5.87 -23.32
N VAL A 22 1.03 7.13 -23.52
CA VAL A 22 0.66 7.86 -24.74
C VAL A 22 1.25 7.18 -25.99
N ALA A 23 2.51 6.75 -25.92
CA ALA A 23 3.17 6.02 -27.00
C ALA A 23 2.48 4.69 -27.32
N SER A 24 2.00 3.95 -26.31
CA SER A 24 1.29 2.68 -26.53
C SER A 24 -0.08 2.89 -27.22
N ILE A 25 -0.76 4.00 -26.92
CA ILE A 25 -1.99 4.39 -27.64
C ILE A 25 -1.66 4.64 -29.13
N TYR A 26 -0.65 5.45 -29.44
CA TYR A 26 -0.24 5.68 -30.83
C TYR A 26 0.23 4.41 -31.54
N ALA A 27 0.95 3.53 -30.85
CA ALA A 27 1.40 2.25 -31.38
C ALA A 27 0.23 1.35 -31.80
N ALA A 28 -0.88 1.37 -31.04
CA ALA A 28 -2.08 0.61 -31.37
C ALA A 28 -2.76 1.08 -32.67
N PHE A 29 -2.66 2.36 -33.02
CA PHE A 29 -3.23 2.92 -34.25
C PHE A 29 -2.38 2.68 -35.51
N LEU A 30 -1.10 2.32 -35.35
CA LEU A 30 -0.17 2.24 -36.48
C LEU A 30 -0.31 0.94 -37.30
N SER A 31 -0.62 -0.19 -36.64
CA SER A 31 -0.91 -1.46 -37.32
C SER A 31 -1.68 -2.43 -36.44
N PRO A 32 -2.48 -3.36 -37.02
CA PRO A 32 -3.20 -4.38 -36.26
C PRO A 32 -2.28 -5.33 -35.48
N ALA A 33 -1.06 -5.59 -35.98
CA ALA A 33 -0.06 -6.40 -35.29
C ALA A 33 0.49 -5.71 -34.03
N LEU A 34 0.69 -4.39 -34.06
CA LEU A 34 1.09 -3.60 -32.89
C LEU A 34 -0.05 -3.43 -31.89
N ALA A 35 -1.29 -3.33 -32.36
CA ALA A 35 -2.48 -3.32 -31.50
C ALA A 35 -2.55 -4.60 -30.64
N GLY A 36 -2.37 -5.77 -31.26
CA GLY A 36 -2.36 -7.06 -30.53
C GLY A 36 -1.28 -7.14 -29.45
N LYS A 37 -0.07 -6.67 -29.75
CA LYS A 37 1.04 -6.64 -28.77
C LYS A 37 0.78 -5.66 -27.61
N THR A 38 0.16 -4.52 -27.91
CA THR A 38 -0.22 -3.52 -26.89
C THR A 38 -1.25 -4.09 -25.93
N THR A 39 -2.27 -4.79 -26.43
CA THR A 39 -3.26 -5.47 -25.58
C THR A 39 -2.62 -6.49 -24.66
N GLN A 40 -1.68 -7.30 -25.16
CA GLN A 40 -0.97 -8.29 -24.34
C GLN A 40 -0.18 -7.63 -23.20
N LEU A 41 0.52 -6.53 -23.48
CA LEU A 41 1.26 -5.76 -22.48
C LEU A 41 0.34 -5.25 -21.36
N TRP A 42 -0.82 -4.70 -21.72
CA TRP A 42 -1.81 -4.22 -20.75
C TRP A 42 -2.37 -5.35 -19.88
N THR A 43 -2.68 -6.51 -20.47
CA THR A 43 -3.16 -7.67 -19.70
C THR A 43 -2.13 -8.13 -18.67
N THR A 44 -0.85 -8.19 -19.03
CA THR A 44 0.22 -8.54 -18.09
C THR A 44 0.38 -7.49 -16.99
N PHE A 45 0.27 -6.21 -17.33
CA PHE A 45 0.33 -5.13 -16.34
C PHE A 45 -0.81 -5.22 -15.32
N THR A 46 -2.03 -5.48 -15.79
CA THR A 46 -3.20 -5.70 -14.92
C THR A 46 -3.02 -6.94 -14.02
N ALA A 47 -2.45 -8.02 -14.54
CA ALA A 47 -2.14 -9.20 -13.73
C ALA A 47 -1.15 -8.89 -12.59
N LEU A 48 -0.14 -8.05 -12.86
CA LEU A 48 0.79 -7.59 -11.84
C LEU A 48 0.10 -6.73 -10.78
N ALA A 49 -0.85 -5.88 -11.17
CA ALA A 49 -1.61 -5.04 -10.24
C ALA A 49 -2.38 -5.86 -9.19
N PHE A 50 -2.97 -6.99 -9.59
CA PHE A 50 -3.64 -7.91 -8.66
C PHE A 50 -2.72 -8.53 -7.61
N THR A 51 -1.42 -8.66 -7.90
CA THR A 51 -0.45 -9.19 -6.92
C THR A 51 -0.18 -8.16 -5.80
N SER A 52 -0.29 -6.87 -6.11
CA SER A 52 -0.02 -5.78 -5.16
C SER A 52 -1.25 -5.27 -4.40
N ASP A 53 -2.45 -5.70 -4.77
CA ASP A 53 -3.73 -5.19 -4.25
C ASP A 53 -3.82 -5.32 -2.72
N VAL A 54 -3.41 -6.47 -2.17
CA VAL A 54 -3.42 -6.75 -0.73
C VAL A 54 -2.52 -5.77 0.04
N THR A 55 -1.37 -5.39 -0.51
CA THR A 55 -0.45 -4.46 0.15
C THR A 55 -0.99 -3.02 0.15
N VAL A 56 -1.60 -2.60 -0.96
CA VAL A 56 -2.19 -1.25 -1.09
C VAL A 56 -3.38 -1.10 -0.16
N THR A 57 -4.25 -2.11 -0.10
CA THR A 57 -5.43 -2.12 0.78
C THR A 57 -5.03 -2.12 2.26
N GLU A 58 -4.00 -2.85 2.65
CA GLU A 58 -3.49 -2.84 4.03
C GLU A 58 -2.90 -1.47 4.42
N SER A 59 -2.14 -0.84 3.53
CA SER A 59 -1.60 0.51 3.74
C SER A 59 -2.71 1.56 3.88
N LEU A 60 -3.74 1.49 3.02
CA LEU A 60 -4.91 2.37 3.11
C LEU A 60 -5.71 2.12 4.40
N SER A 61 -5.91 0.86 4.77
CA SER A 61 -6.60 0.48 6.01
C SER A 61 -5.87 1.01 7.24
N CYS A 62 -4.53 0.97 7.25
CA CYS A 62 -3.70 1.58 8.28
C CYS A 62 -3.92 3.09 8.37
N CYS A 63 -3.91 3.81 7.24
CA CYS A 63 -4.19 5.24 7.19
C CYS A 63 -5.59 5.59 7.73
N ILE A 64 -6.61 4.80 7.39
CA ILE A 64 -7.99 5.01 7.89
C ILE A 64 -8.06 4.78 9.40
N PHE A 65 -7.47 3.70 9.89
CA PHE A 65 -7.47 3.38 11.32
C PHE A 65 -6.77 4.47 12.15
N LEU A 66 -5.60 4.93 11.69
CA LEU A 66 -4.79 5.91 12.41
C LEU A 66 -5.38 7.32 12.37
N PHE A 67 -5.83 7.80 11.21
CA PHE A 67 -6.23 9.20 11.04
C PHE A 67 -7.73 9.44 11.11
N VAL A 68 -8.56 8.46 10.73
CA VAL A 68 -10.02 8.65 10.68
C VAL A 68 -10.68 8.17 11.97
N LYS A 69 -10.42 6.93 12.38
CA LYS A 69 -11.06 6.37 13.59
C LYS A 69 -10.37 6.79 14.89
N HIS A 70 -9.04 6.90 14.88
CA HIS A 70 -8.21 7.16 16.06
C HIS A 70 -8.68 6.45 17.36
N PRO A 71 -8.90 5.12 17.34
CA PRO A 71 -9.53 4.44 18.47
C PRO A 71 -8.59 4.31 19.68
N HIS A 72 -7.28 4.29 19.46
CA HIS A 72 -6.30 4.07 20.52
C HIS A 72 -5.06 4.94 20.31
N ASP A 73 -4.53 5.45 21.42
CA ASP A 73 -3.26 6.16 21.46
C ASP A 73 -2.15 5.24 21.99
N VAL A 74 -0.89 5.63 21.77
CA VAL A 74 0.29 4.86 22.16
C VAL A 74 0.27 4.64 23.68
N ARG A 75 0.63 3.42 24.13
CA ARG A 75 0.57 2.94 25.52
C ARG A 75 -0.83 2.69 26.11
N ASN A 76 -1.91 2.79 25.33
CA ASN A 76 -3.20 2.34 25.82
C ASN A 76 -3.27 0.80 25.92
N ARG A 77 -3.99 0.29 26.93
CA ARG A 77 -4.36 -1.12 27.03
C ARG A 77 -5.60 -1.33 26.18
N VAL A 78 -5.49 -2.19 25.20
CA VAL A 78 -6.56 -2.49 24.25
C VAL A 78 -6.86 -3.97 24.33
N ASN A 79 -8.14 -4.32 24.40
CA ASN A 79 -8.59 -5.70 24.30
C ASN A 79 -9.01 -5.97 22.85
N ILE A 80 -8.21 -6.75 22.12
CA ILE A 80 -8.51 -7.17 20.75
C ILE A 80 -8.74 -8.67 20.78
N SER A 81 -9.94 -9.11 20.40
CA SER A 81 -10.31 -10.54 20.31
C SER A 81 -10.00 -11.35 21.58
N GLU A 82 -10.45 -10.83 22.74
CA GLU A 82 -10.28 -11.43 24.09
C GLU A 82 -8.83 -11.48 24.62
N GLN A 83 -7.91 -10.74 24.00
CA GLN A 83 -6.51 -10.68 24.41
C GLN A 83 -6.13 -9.26 24.83
N GLU A 84 -5.61 -9.13 26.05
CA GLU A 84 -5.06 -7.86 26.53
C GLU A 84 -3.72 -7.55 25.87
N LEU A 85 -3.72 -6.49 25.08
CA LEU A 85 -2.58 -6.03 24.29
C LEU A 85 -2.28 -4.57 24.65
N ILE A 86 -0.99 -4.25 24.76
CA ILE A 86 -0.50 -2.87 24.93
C ILE A 86 0.06 -2.41 23.59
N VAL A 87 -0.36 -1.22 23.14
CA VAL A 87 0.20 -0.59 21.94
C VAL A 87 1.60 -0.08 22.26
N GLU A 88 2.64 -0.66 21.64
CA GLU A 88 4.03 -0.25 21.87
C GLU A 88 4.49 0.81 20.86
N ARG A 89 4.20 0.59 19.56
CA ARG A 89 4.54 1.52 18.48
C ARG A 89 3.46 1.49 17.40
N MET A 90 3.09 2.68 16.90
CA MET A 90 2.24 2.87 15.74
C MET A 90 3.03 3.63 14.68
N SER A 91 3.17 3.05 13.50
CA SER A 91 3.72 3.65 12.28
C SER A 91 2.67 3.57 11.18
N SER A 92 2.80 4.42 10.15
CA SER A 92 1.83 4.54 9.05
C SER A 92 1.60 3.25 8.23
N VAL A 93 2.46 2.23 8.40
CA VAL A 93 2.37 0.95 7.67
C VAL A 93 2.41 -0.26 8.61
N TYR A 94 2.70 -0.06 9.90
CA TYR A 94 2.83 -1.15 10.86
C TYR A 94 2.51 -0.67 12.28
N SER A 95 1.78 -1.48 13.05
CA SER A 95 1.60 -1.27 14.48
C SER A 95 2.01 -2.52 15.23
N VAL A 96 2.82 -2.34 16.27
CA VAL A 96 3.32 -3.44 17.11
C VAL A 96 2.58 -3.41 18.44
N PHE A 97 1.93 -4.51 18.75
CA PHE A 97 1.26 -4.74 20.02
C PHE A 97 2.08 -5.70 20.88
N ARG A 98 2.03 -5.53 22.19
CA ARG A 98 2.70 -6.41 23.16
C ARG A 98 1.68 -7.03 24.09
N ARG A 99 1.71 -8.36 24.23
CA ARG A 99 0.77 -9.10 25.09
C ARG A 99 1.12 -8.92 26.56
N VAL A 100 0.15 -8.58 27.40
CA VAL A 100 0.37 -8.30 28.84
C VAL A 100 0.84 -9.53 29.62
N GLY A 101 0.35 -10.73 29.27
CA GLY A 101 0.66 -11.97 30.00
C GLY A 101 1.94 -12.69 29.56
N THR A 102 2.33 -12.60 28.29
CA THR A 102 3.44 -13.39 27.71
C THR A 102 4.62 -12.52 27.27
N GLY A 103 4.44 -11.19 27.19
CA GLY A 103 5.46 -10.25 26.73
C GLY A 103 5.81 -10.34 25.24
N SER A 104 5.17 -11.24 24.49
CA SER A 104 5.36 -11.42 23.04
C SER A 104 4.80 -10.25 22.24
N THR A 105 5.49 -9.92 21.15
CA THR A 105 5.04 -8.91 20.18
C THR A 105 4.14 -9.58 19.13
N LEU A 106 3.02 -8.93 18.83
CA LEU A 106 2.06 -9.35 17.83
C LEU A 106 1.82 -8.21 16.85
N GLN A 107 1.69 -8.57 15.58
CA GLN A 107 1.32 -7.64 14.51
C GLN A 107 0.04 -8.18 13.86
N PRO A 108 -1.14 -7.79 14.36
CA PRO A 108 -2.39 -8.13 13.71
C PRO A 108 -2.52 -7.35 12.39
N PRO A 109 -3.11 -7.96 11.34
CA PRO A 109 -3.43 -7.25 10.12
C PRO A 109 -4.37 -6.06 10.40
N HIS A 110 -4.10 -4.90 9.81
CA HIS A 110 -4.92 -3.69 9.96
C HIS A 110 -6.29 -3.83 9.34
N THR A 111 -6.44 -4.67 8.30
CA THR A 111 -7.75 -5.06 7.76
C THR A 111 -8.66 -5.66 8.84
N ILE A 112 -8.12 -6.47 9.75
CA ILE A 112 -8.88 -7.06 10.86
C ILE A 112 -9.08 -6.01 11.96
N ALA A 113 -8.04 -5.25 12.29
CA ALA A 113 -8.11 -4.20 13.33
C ALA A 113 -9.13 -3.09 13.01
N ASN A 114 -9.38 -2.78 11.74
CA ASN A 114 -10.38 -1.79 11.33
C ASN A 114 -11.82 -2.31 11.40
N SER A 115 -12.04 -3.62 11.53
CA SER A 115 -13.38 -4.20 11.67
C SER A 115 -13.91 -4.20 13.11
N LEU A 116 -13.07 -3.83 14.08
CA LEU A 116 -13.44 -3.47 15.45
C LEU A 116 -13.89 -2.00 15.53
#